data_AF-A0A5E4BPN1-F1
#
_entry.id   AF-A0A5E4BPN1-F1
#
_cell.length_a   1.000
_cell.length_b   1.000
_cell.length_c   1.000
_cell.angle_alpha   90.00
_cell.angle_beta   90.00
_cell.angle_gamma   90.00
#
_symmetry.space_group_name_H-M   'P 1'
#
loop_
_entity.id
_entity.type
_entity.pdbx_description
1 polymer ?
#
loop_
_entity_poly.entity_id
_entity_poly.type
_entity_poly.pdbx_seq_one_letter_code
_entity_poly.pdbx_strand_id
1 'polypeptide(L)' 'MEILCLIHSRGDPKWVQSVPFWKRSPWIERRDTEQLDRDWEGPRFFTSHLPFHLFPKSFFTSKGK' A
#
# COMPACT_ATOMS: atom_id res chain seq x y z
N MET A 1 7.96 3.53 -3.99
CA MET A 1 7.02 2.41 -4.23
C MET A 1 7.64 1.30 -5.06
N GLU A 2 8.25 1.61 -6.22
CA GLU A 2 8.72 0.57 -7.15
C GLU A 2 9.70 -0.44 -6.56
N ILE A 3 10.68 0.01 -5.76
CA ILE A 3 11.65 -0.88 -5.11
C ILE A 3 10.96 -1.94 -4.25
N LEU A 4 9.95 -1.56 -3.45
CA LEU A 4 9.22 -2.50 -2.59
C LEU A 4 8.41 -3.50 -3.43
N CYS A 5 7.80 -3.04 -4.52
CA CYS A 5 7.09 -3.94 -5.43
C CYS A 5 8.02 -4.94 -6.10
N LEU A 6 9.23 -4.53 -6.50
CA LEU A 6 10.24 -5.43 -7.07
C LEU A 6 10.78 -6.41 -6.03
N ILE A 7 10.99 -5.99 -4.78
CA ILE A 7 11.37 -6.92 -3.70
C ILE A 7 10.28 -7.98 -3.50
N HIS A 8 9.01 -7.55 -3.47
CA HIS A 8 7.86 -8.44 -3.33
C HIS A 8 7.75 -9.45 -4.48
N SER A 9 7.99 -9.00 -5.72
CA SER A 9 7.98 -9.84 -6.92
C SER A 9 9.30 -10.57 -7.19
N ARG A 10 10.26 -10.57 -6.25
CA ARG A 10 11.58 -11.19 -6.39
C ARG A 10 12.35 -10.72 -7.64
N GLY A 11 12.19 -9.45 -7.98
CA GLY A 11 12.82 -8.79 -9.12
C GLY A 11 12.02 -8.85 -10.42
N ASP A 12 10.87 -9.53 -10.48
CA ASP A 12 10.04 -9.56 -11.69
C ASP A 12 9.35 -8.19 -11.92
N PRO A 13 9.63 -7.49 -13.03
CA PRO A 13 9.07 -6.18 -13.31
C PRO A 13 7.62 -6.23 -13.83
N LYS A 14 7.09 -7.41 -14.19
CA LYS A 14 5.78 -7.56 -14.84
C LYS A 14 4.66 -6.85 -14.07
N TRP A 15 4.65 -6.99 -12.74
CA TRP A 15 3.64 -6.34 -11.91
C TRP A 15 3.76 -4.81 -11.89
N VAL A 16 4.99 -4.28 -11.81
CA VAL A 16 5.26 -2.82 -11.80
C VAL A 16 4.87 -2.18 -13.12
N GLN A 17 5.09 -2.89 -14.23
CA GLN A 17 4.79 -2.42 -15.59
C GLN A 17 3.33 -2.59 -16.00
N SER A 18 2.63 -3.60 -15.47
CA SER A 18 1.24 -3.91 -15.84
C SER A 18 0.19 -3.23 -14.96
N VAL A 19 0.52 -2.91 -13.71
CA VAL A 19 -0.41 -2.32 -12.75
C VAL A 19 0.07 -0.92 -12.34
N PRO A 20 -0.78 0.12 -12.43
CA PRO A 20 -0.39 1.46 -12.04
C PRO A 20 -0.07 1.55 -10.53
N PHE A 21 0.86 2.43 -10.16
CA PHE A 21 1.39 2.45 -8.79
C PHE A 21 0.32 2.70 -7.73
N TRP A 22 -0.70 3.54 -8.00
CA TRP A 22 -1.78 3.83 -7.04
C TRP A 22 -2.71 2.64 -6.80
N LYS A 23 -2.73 1.64 -7.70
CA LYS A 23 -3.43 0.37 -7.45
C LYS A 23 -2.57 -0.62 -6.69
N ARG A 24 -1.25 -0.60 -6.90
CA ARG A 24 -0.29 -1.43 -6.16
C ARG A 24 -0.06 -0.94 -4.73
N SER A 25 -0.13 0.38 -4.56
CA SER A 25 -0.09 1.02 -3.26
C SER A 25 -0.97 2.26 -3.23
N PRO A 26 -2.22 2.08 -2.82
CA PRO A 26 -3.16 3.17 -2.63
C PRO A 26 -2.67 4.17 -1.58
N TRP A 27 -3.10 5.42 -1.71
CA TRP A 27 -2.90 6.43 -0.68
C TRP A 27 -3.93 6.30 0.43
N ILE A 28 -3.50 6.08 1.67
CA ILE A 28 -4.40 5.83 2.80
C ILE A 28 -5.36 7.00 3.09
N GLU A 29 -4.97 8.22 2.74
CA GLU A 29 -5.79 9.43 2.86
C GLU A 29 -6.92 9.54 1.82
N ARG A 30 -6.94 8.72 0.77
CA ARG A 30 -7.99 8.78 -0.26
C ARG A 30 -9.18 7.88 0.09
N ARG A 31 -10.39 8.36 -0.21
CA ARG A 31 -11.65 7.63 0.05
C ARG A 31 -11.80 6.35 -0.78
N ASP A 32 -11.20 6.29 -1.95
CA ASP A 32 -11.26 5.11 -2.84
C ASP A 32 -10.40 3.93 -2.34
N THR A 33 -9.54 4.17 -1.35
CA THR A 33 -8.63 3.15 -0.79
C THR A 33 -9.36 2.02 -0.08
N GLU A 34 -10.50 2.26 0.57
CA GLU A 34 -11.28 1.22 1.25
C GLU A 34 -11.80 0.14 0.29
N GLN A 35 -12.13 0.54 -0.95
CA GLN A 35 -12.57 -0.41 -1.97
C GLN A 35 -11.38 -1.23 -2.49
N LEU A 36 -10.26 -0.58 -2.77
CA LEU A 36 -9.01 -1.24 -3.18
C LEU A 36 -8.48 -2.22 -2.12
N ASP A 37 -8.66 -1.90 -0.83
CA ASP A 37 -8.23 -2.74 0.28
C ASP A 37 -9.04 -4.03 0.41
N ARG A 38 -10.36 -3.97 0.15
CA ARG A 38 -11.24 -5.15 0.23
C ARG A 38 -10.92 -6.23 -0.78
N ASP A 39 -10.43 -5.83 -1.95
CA ASP A 39 -10.13 -6.76 -3.05
C ASP A 39 -8.72 -7.38 -2.96
N TRP A 40 -7.91 -7.00 -1.96
CA TRP A 40 -6.51 -7.42 -1.84
C TRP A 40 -6.31 -8.57 -0.84
N GLU A 41 -5.79 -9.70 -1.31
CA GLU A 41 -5.35 -10.82 -0.45
C GLU A 41 -3.83 -10.78 -0.21
N GLY A 42 -3.40 -10.77 1.06
CA GLY A 42 -1.98 -10.86 1.45
C GLY A 42 -1.35 -9.57 1.98
N PRO A 43 -0.01 -9.46 1.95
CA PRO A 43 0.71 -8.26 2.41
C PRO A 43 0.31 -7.04 1.59
N ARG A 44 -0.02 -5.94 2.28
CA ARG A 44 -0.54 -4.71 1.68
C ARG A 44 0.51 -3.62 1.67
N PHE A 45 0.55 -2.86 0.57
CA PHE A 45 1.38 -1.67 0.47
C PHE A 45 0.48 -0.44 0.48
N PHE A 46 0.80 0.54 1.33
CA PHE A 46 0.12 1.82 1.36
C PHE A 46 1.12 2.96 1.24
N THR A 47 0.67 4.06 0.65
CA THR A 47 1.41 5.32 0.59
C THR A 47 0.69 6.34 1.45
N SER A 48 1.44 7.24 2.09
CA SER A 48 0.83 8.39 2.73
C SER A 48 1.77 9.57 2.76
N HIS A 49 1.20 10.76 2.65
CA HIS A 49 1.88 12.02 2.98
C HIS A 49 1.27 12.70 4.22
N LEU A 50 0.43 11.99 4.99
CA LEU A 50 -0.14 12.52 6.20
C LEU A 50 0.97 12.79 7.24
N PRO A 51 0.99 14.01 7.84
CA PRO A 51 1.78 14.26 9.02
C PRO A 51 1.41 13.29 10.14
N PHE A 52 2.35 13.04 11.06
CA PHE A 52 2.20 12.10 12.18
C PHE A 52 0.86 12.25 12.94
N HIS A 53 0.42 13.48 13.20
CA HIS A 53 -0.80 13.76 13.97
C HIS A 53 -2.10 13.48 13.21
N LEU A 54 -2.04 13.31 11.88
CA LEU A 54 -3.16 12.92 11.02
C LEU A 54 -3.11 11.44 10.63
N PHE A 55 -1.99 10.75 10.91
CA PHE A 55 -1.83 9.35 10.56
C PHE A 55 -2.76 8.45 11.42
N PRO A 56 -3.29 7.32 10.89
CA PRO A 56 -4.22 6.49 11.64
C PRO A 56 -3.66 6.01 12.98
N LYS A 57 -4.36 6.36 14.07
CA LYS A 57 -3.92 6.05 15.44
C LYS A 57 -3.76 4.55 15.69
N SER A 58 -4.59 3.74 15.03
CA SER A 58 -4.54 2.28 15.10
C SER A 58 -3.20 1.70 14.65
N PHE A 59 -2.45 2.40 13.79
CA PHE A 59 -1.13 1.97 13.35
C PHE A 59 -0.16 1.83 14.52
N PHE A 60 -0.18 2.77 15.48
CA PHE A 60 0.78 2.81 16.59
C PHE A 60 0.52 1.76 17.67
N THR A 61 -0.66 1.16 17.69
CA THR A 61 -1.03 0.10 18.63
C THR A 61 -1.08 -1.27 17.97
N SER A 62 -1.02 -1.33 16.64
CA SER A 62 -1.07 -2.57 15.88
C SER A 62 0.21 -3.37 16.08
N LYS A 63 0.07 -4.63 16.46
CA LYS A 63 1.14 -5.61 16.30
C LYS A 63 0.88 -6.27 14.95
N GLY A 64 1.61 -5.85 13.92
CA GLY A 64 1.47 -6.39 12.58
C GLY A 64 1.37 -7.92 12.61
N LYS A 65 0.50 -8.47 11.77
CA LYS A 65 0.41 -9.92 11.58
C LYS A 65 1.53 -10.39 10.66
#